data_AF-A0A2V9Z4Q7-F1
#
_entry.id   AF-A0A2V9Z4Q7-F1
#
_cell.length_a   1.000
_cell.length_b   1.000
_cell.length_c   1.000
_cell.angle_alpha   90.00
_cell.angle_beta   90.00
_cell.angle_gamma   90.00
#
_symmetry.space_group_name_H-M   'P 1'
#
loop_
_entity.id
_entity.type
_entity.pdbx_description
1 polymer ?
#
loop_
_entity_poly.entity_id
_entity_poly.type
_entity_poly.pdbx_seq_one_letter_code
_entity_poly.pdbx_strand_id
1 'polypeptide(L)' 'GDASTLNRSLTVVKIAKPNQDMRFDVPVIGIKTIEVMREAGASCLAIDAGRCLLLDGAAVIEAADGADISIVAG' A
#
# COMPACT_ATOMS: atom_id res chain seq x y z
N GLY A 1 -8.98 -22.87 26.87
CA GLY A 1 -10.02 -21.85 26.63
C GLY A 1 -9.49 -21.00 25.52
N ASP A 2 -9.58 -21.56 24.32
CA ASP A 2 -8.58 -21.30 23.29
C ASP A 2 -9.00 -20.06 22.51
N ALA A 3 -8.26 -18.98 22.72
CA ALA A 3 -8.33 -17.81 21.87
C ALA A 3 -8.09 -18.27 20.42
N SER A 4 -9.02 -17.93 19.51
CA SER A 4 -8.98 -18.43 18.14
C SER A 4 -7.66 -18.07 17.46
N THR A 5 -6.99 -19.05 16.85
CA THR A 5 -5.73 -18.95 16.10
C THR A 5 -5.85 -18.17 14.77
N LEU A 6 -6.86 -17.31 14.61
CA LEU A 6 -7.10 -16.54 13.40
C LEU A 6 -6.18 -15.32 13.38
N ASN A 7 -5.04 -15.44 12.69
CA ASN A 7 -4.25 -14.29 12.26
C ASN A 7 -5.07 -13.54 11.18
N ARG A 8 -5.43 -12.28 11.46
CA ARG A 8 -6.08 -11.40 10.47
C ARG A 8 -5.02 -10.57 9.77
N SER A 9 -4.64 -10.97 8.56
CA SER A 9 -3.79 -10.17 7.68
C SER A 9 -4.55 -8.99 7.11
N LEU A 10 -4.05 -7.77 7.30
CA LEU A 10 -4.60 -6.55 6.70
C LEU A 10 -3.91 -6.26 5.37
N THR A 11 -4.71 -6.05 4.32
CA THR A 11 -4.27 -5.60 2.99
C THR A 11 -4.86 -4.23 2.70
N VAL A 12 -4.02 -3.29 2.28
CA VAL A 12 -4.43 -1.96 1.82
C VAL A 12 -4.49 -1.96 0.30
N VAL A 13 -5.57 -1.40 -0.26
CA VAL A 13 -5.78 -1.32 -1.71
C VAL A 13 -5.95 0.15 -2.09
N LYS A 14 -5.13 0.63 -3.03
CA LYS A 14 -5.23 2.00 -3.56
C LYS A 14 -5.29 1.98 -5.07
N ILE A 15 -6.52 2.09 -5.57
CA ILE A 15 -6.85 2.11 -7.00
C ILE A 15 -7.44 3.46 -7.40
N ALA A 16 -7.31 3.82 -8.67
CA ALA A 16 -8.00 4.98 -9.21
C ALA A 16 -9.50 4.69 -9.32
N LYS A 17 -10.34 5.67 -8.95
CA LYS A 17 -11.80 5.54 -9.07
C LYS A 17 -12.23 5.46 -10.54
N PRO A 18 -13.42 4.92 -10.85
CA PRO A 18 -14.03 5.10 -12.16
C PRO A 18 -14.08 6.60 -12.49
N ASN A 19 -13.59 6.98 -13.67
CA ASN A 19 -13.51 8.38 -14.13
C ASN A 19 -12.60 9.30 -13.29
N GLN A 20 -11.59 8.75 -12.60
CA GLN A 20 -10.53 9.52 -11.96
C GLN A 20 -9.85 10.46 -12.98
N ASP A 21 -9.91 11.78 -12.77
CA ASP A 21 -9.21 12.74 -13.63
C ASP A 21 -7.73 12.79 -13.27
N MET A 22 -6.93 12.01 -14.01
CA MET A 22 -5.49 11.88 -13.82
C MET A 22 -4.71 13.18 -14.07
N ARG A 23 -5.32 14.24 -14.61
CA ARG A 23 -4.65 15.53 -14.80
C ARG A 23 -4.56 16.33 -13.50
N PHE A 24 -5.48 16.07 -12.57
CA PHE A 24 -5.62 16.86 -11.34
C PHE A 24 -5.58 16.01 -10.06
N ASP A 25 -5.86 14.71 -10.16
CA ASP A 25 -5.92 13.82 -8.99
C ASP A 25 -5.32 12.44 -9.34
N VAL A 26 -3.99 12.39 -9.36
CA VAL A 26 -3.22 11.15 -9.50
C VAL A 26 -3.11 10.47 -8.13
N PRO A 27 -3.51 9.19 -7.96
CA PRO A 27 -3.27 8.46 -6.71
C PRO A 27 -1.77 8.40 -6.39
N VAL A 28 -1.39 8.72 -5.15
CA VAL A 28 0.02 8.76 -4.73
C VAL A 28 0.31 7.80 -3.56
N ILE A 29 1.44 7.09 -3.64
CA ILE A 29 2.09 6.37 -2.54
C ILE A 29 3.41 7.07 -2.22
N GLY A 30 3.69 7.27 -0.93
CA GLY A 30 4.99 7.73 -0.45
C GLY A 30 5.33 7.02 0.85
N ILE A 31 6.51 7.32 1.41
CA ILE A 31 7.03 6.71 2.65
C ILE A 31 5.99 6.71 3.77
N LYS A 32 5.24 7.82 3.92
CA LYS A 32 4.21 7.92 4.96
C LYS A 32 3.11 6.87 4.85
N THR A 33 2.80 6.40 3.64
CA THR A 33 1.83 5.30 3.45
C THR A 33 2.35 4.01 4.08
N ILE A 34 3.63 3.70 3.88
CA ILE A 34 4.27 2.51 4.44
C ILE A 34 4.36 2.59 5.97
N GLU A 35 4.70 3.76 6.52
CA GLU A 35 4.71 3.98 7.97
C GLU A 35 3.35 3.70 8.61
N VAL A 36 2.28 4.27 8.03
CA VAL A 36 0.90 4.08 8.52
C VAL A 36 0.47 2.63 8.37
N MET A 37 0.85 1.98 7.27
CA MET A 37 0.58 0.55 7.07
C MET A 37 1.24 -0.32 8.13
N ARG A 38 2.50 -0.03 8.46
CA ARG A 38 3.23 -0.73 9.52
C ARG A 38 2.56 -0.51 10.88
N GLU A 39 2.20 0.72 11.22
CA GLU A 39 1.46 1.06 12.45
C GLU A 39 0.11 0.32 12.54
N ALA A 40 -0.55 0.10 11.40
CA ALA A 40 -1.82 -0.61 11.30
C ALA A 40 -1.67 -2.15 11.26
N GLY A 41 -0.46 -2.70 11.21
CA GLY A 41 -0.21 -4.13 11.04
C GLY A 41 -0.64 -4.67 9.67
N ALA A 42 -0.60 -3.82 8.63
CA ALA A 42 -0.82 -4.25 7.25
C ALA A 42 0.40 -4.99 6.71
N SER A 43 0.15 -5.95 5.81
CA SER A 43 1.18 -6.83 5.23
C SER A 43 1.27 -6.74 3.71
N CYS A 44 0.31 -6.06 3.07
CA CYS A 44 0.25 -5.95 1.62
C CYS A 44 -0.37 -4.61 1.18
N LEU A 45 0.23 -4.00 0.16
CA LEU A 45 -0.27 -2.85 -0.58
C LEU A 45 -0.53 -3.28 -2.03
N ALA A 46 -1.79 -3.26 -2.46
CA ALA A 46 -2.16 -3.46 -3.86
C ALA A 46 -2.47 -2.12 -4.54
N ILE A 47 -1.86 -1.86 -5.69
CA ILE A 47 -2.02 -0.62 -6.48
C ILE A 47 -2.39 -0.91 -7.93
N ASP A 48 -2.98 0.10 -8.59
CA ASP A 48 -3.32 0.09 -10.01
C ASP A 48 -2.08 0.44 -10.86
N ALA A 49 -1.62 -0.50 -11.68
CA ALA A 49 -0.41 -0.37 -12.46
C ALA A 49 -0.51 0.79 -13.47
N GLY A 50 0.51 1.66 -13.50
CA GLY A 50 0.53 2.83 -14.38
C GLY A 50 -0.50 3.92 -14.04
N ARG A 51 -1.31 3.74 -12.99
CA ARG A 51 -2.33 4.69 -12.54
C ARG A 51 -2.11 5.19 -11.11
N CYS A 52 -0.93 4.92 -10.55
CA CYS A 52 -0.51 5.39 -9.24
C CYS A 52 0.95 5.87 -9.30
N LEU A 53 1.23 7.02 -8.68
CA LEU A 53 2.56 7.60 -8.56
C LEU A 53 3.22 7.15 -7.25
N LEU A 54 4.43 6.59 -7.34
CA LEU A 54 5.30 6.40 -6.17
C LEU A 54 6.23 7.62 -6.03
N LEU A 55 6.08 8.37 -4.94
CA LEU A 55 7.01 9.43 -4.56
C LEU A 55 8.27 8.81 -3.96
N ASP A 56 9.40 9.05 -4.61
CA ASP A 56 10.67 8.41 -4.27
C ASP A 56 10.53 6.88 -4.21
N GLY A 57 10.32 6.28 -5.39
CA GLY A 57 10.00 4.86 -5.50
C GLY A 57 11.04 3.94 -4.85
N ALA A 58 12.33 4.30 -4.88
CA ALA A 58 13.37 3.52 -4.22
C ALA A 58 13.19 3.53 -2.70
N ALA A 59 12.97 4.70 -2.10
CA ALA A 59 12.73 4.81 -0.66
C ALA A 59 11.42 4.14 -0.23
N VAL A 60 10.38 4.16 -1.07
CA VAL A 60 9.13 3.43 -0.80
C VAL A 60 9.34 1.92 -0.78
N ILE A 61 10.09 1.38 -1.75
CA ILE A 61 10.42 -0.05 -1.82
C ILE A 61 11.26 -0.45 -0.60
N GLU A 62 12.33 0.29 -0.28
CA GLU A 62 13.19 0.02 0.87
C GLU A 62 12.41 0.06 2.20
N ALA A 63 11.53 1.06 2.37
CA ALA A 63 10.68 1.15 3.55
C ALA A 63 9.69 -0.01 3.67
N ALA A 64 9.16 -0.49 2.54
CA ALA A 64 8.21 -1.61 2.51
C ALA A 64 8.91 -2.94 2.83
N ASP A 65 10.08 -3.17 2.25
CA ASP A 65 10.93 -4.33 2.55
C ASP A 65 11.31 -4.36 4.04
N GLY A 66 11.75 -3.22 4.60
CA GLY A 66 12.07 -3.11 6.02
C GLY A 66 10.87 -3.21 6.97
N ALA A 67 9.65 -3.22 6.45
CA ALA A 67 8.40 -3.35 7.21
C ALA A 67 7.65 -4.67 6.93
N ASP A 68 8.24 -5.59 6.18
CA ASP A 68 7.61 -6.85 5.73
C ASP A 68 6.27 -6.62 4.98
N ILE A 69 6.18 -5.53 4.20
CA ILE A 69 5.00 -5.18 3.40
C ILE A 69 5.26 -5.52 1.93
N SER A 70 4.46 -6.43 1.37
CA SER A 70 4.48 -6.69 -0.06
C SER A 70 3.79 -5.58 -0.84
N ILE A 71 4.39 -5.09 -1.93
CA ILE A 71 3.73 -4.18 -2.89
C ILE A 71 3.43 -4.96 -4.18
N VAL A 72 2.17 -4.92 -4.61
CA VAL A 72 1.71 -5.58 -5.85
C VAL A 72 1.02 -4.57 -6.74
N ALA A 73 1.35 -4.58 -8.03
CA ALA A 73 0.70 -3.75 -9.05
C ALA A 73 -0.02 -4.65 -10.06
N GLY A 74 -1.26 -4.30 -10.41
CA GLY A 74 -2.09 -5.04 -11.36
C GLY A 74 -2.97 -4.15 -12.22
#